data_AF-A0A2M7FT27-F1
#
_entry.id   AF-A0A2M7FT27-F1
#
_cell.length_a   1.000
_cell.length_b   1.000
_cell.length_c   1.000
_cell.angle_alpha   90.00
_cell.angle_beta   90.00
_cell.angle_gamma   90.00
#
_symmetry.space_group_name_H-M   'P 1'
#
loop_
_entity.id
_entity.type
_entity.pdbx_description
1 polymer ?
#
loop_
_entity_poly.entity_id
_entity_poly.type
_entity_poly.pdbx_seq_one_letter_code
_entity_poly.pdbx_strand_id
1 'polypeptide(L)'
;MKPLEKFFTEDPKWHEKIGAIHALLERVKISEEQSGDVLHLRKLNRILSVHASTAIEGNQLTLGQVTDVINGKPVWGPPKDIKEVQNAWHAYNEMPGYVPWSVDDLLRAHANLTDTLIGESGQFRSGGV
;
A
#
# COMPACT_ATOMS: atom_id res chain seq x y z
N MET A 1 -20.92 -20.93 -8.73
CA MET A 1 -19.45 -20.88 -8.61
C MET A 1 -19.01 -22.18 -7.95
N LYS A 2 -18.16 -23.01 -8.58
CA LYS A 2 -17.60 -24.19 -7.90
C LYS A 2 -16.76 -23.68 -6.72
N PRO A 3 -16.81 -24.29 -5.53
CA PRO A 3 -15.86 -23.98 -4.46
C PRO A 3 -14.46 -24.15 -5.04
N LEU A 4 -13.60 -23.15 -4.88
CA LEU A 4 -12.18 -23.35 -5.14
C LEU A 4 -11.72 -24.54 -4.30
N GLU A 5 -11.15 -25.56 -4.95
CA GLU A 5 -10.40 -26.59 -4.24
C GLU A 5 -9.40 -25.90 -3.31
N LYS A 6 -9.16 -26.51 -2.15
CA LYS A 6 -8.28 -25.98 -1.11
C LYS A 6 -6.90 -25.71 -1.74
N PHE A 7 -6.58 -24.44 -1.96
CA PHE A 7 -5.35 -24.01 -2.66
C PHE A 7 -4.15 -23.81 -1.73
N PHE A 8 -4.30 -24.17 -0.45
CA PHE A 8 -3.28 -24.04 0.58
C PHE A 8 -3.20 -25.32 1.42
N THR A 9 -2.00 -25.58 1.95
CA THR A 9 -1.73 -26.61 2.97
C THR A 9 -1.79 -26.02 4.36
N GLU A 10 -2.21 -26.78 5.35
CA GLU A 10 -2.23 -26.33 6.75
C GLU A 10 -0.91 -26.67 7.45
N ASP A 11 -0.37 -25.73 8.23
CA ASP A 11 0.71 -25.96 9.19
C ASP A 11 0.18 -25.68 10.60
N PRO A 12 0.28 -26.64 11.54
CA PRO A 12 -0.17 -26.47 12.92
C PRO A 12 0.41 -25.22 13.62
N LYS A 13 1.60 -24.75 13.22
CA LYS A 13 2.25 -23.54 13.77
C LYS A 13 1.53 -22.25 13.37
N TRP A 14 0.62 -22.28 12.41
CA TRP A 14 -0.13 -21.08 12.00
C TRP A 14 -1.03 -20.57 13.12
N HIS A 15 -1.66 -21.45 13.90
CA HIS A 15 -2.52 -21.03 15.00
C HIS A 15 -1.75 -20.21 16.04
N GLU A 16 -0.50 -20.62 16.35
CA GLU A 16 0.37 -19.88 17.25
C GLU A 16 0.75 -18.50 16.68
N LYS A 17 1.14 -18.44 15.40
CA LYS A 17 1.48 -17.18 14.72
C LYS A 17 0.29 -16.23 14.63
N ILE A 18 -0.89 -16.75 14.29
CA ILE A 18 -2.14 -15.98 14.22
C ILE A 18 -2.47 -15.43 15.61
N GLY A 19 -2.39 -16.25 16.66
CA GLY A 19 -2.59 -15.82 18.03
C GLY A 19 -1.63 -14.71 18.45
N ALA A 20 -0.35 -14.84 18.12
CA ALA A 20 0.65 -13.81 18.39
C ALA A 20 0.38 -12.49 17.64
N ILE A 21 -0.01 -12.56 16.36
CA ILE A 21 -0.39 -11.38 15.57
C ILE A 21 -1.61 -10.69 16.18
N HIS A 22 -2.66 -11.44 16.54
CA HIS A 22 -3.84 -10.87 17.20
C HIS A 22 -3.48 -10.15 18.51
N ALA A 23 -2.64 -10.76 19.36
CA ALA A 23 -2.22 -10.14 20.61
C ALA A 23 -1.44 -8.83 20.38
N LEU A 24 -0.62 -8.76 19.31
CA LEU A 24 0.09 -7.54 18.94
C LEU A 24 -0.87 -6.45 18.40
N LEU A 25 -1.83 -6.83 17.56
CA LEU A 25 -2.83 -5.90 17.01
C LEU A 25 -3.66 -5.25 18.13
N GLU A 26 -4.11 -6.02 19.12
CA GLU A 26 -4.86 -5.47 20.26
C GLU A 26 -4.03 -4.46 21.06
N ARG A 27 -2.74 -4.75 21.31
CA ARG A 27 -1.85 -3.80 22.00
C ARG A 27 -1.65 -2.50 21.21
N VAL A 28 -1.46 -2.61 19.90
CA VAL A 28 -1.32 -1.43 19.02
C VAL A 28 -2.60 -0.60 19.05
N LYS A 29 -3.77 -1.24 18.93
CA LYS A 29 -5.06 -0.56 18.96
C LYS A 29 -5.28 0.21 20.27
N ILE A 30 -5.01 -0.41 21.42
CA ILE A 30 -5.10 0.25 22.73
C ILE A 30 -4.15 1.44 22.80
N SER A 31 -2.91 1.28 22.33
CA SER A 31 -1.92 2.37 22.32
C SER A 31 -2.32 3.52 21.40
N GLU A 32 -2.94 3.24 20.25
CA GLU A 32 -3.47 4.27 19.36
C GLU A 32 -4.63 5.01 20.03
N GLU A 33 -5.62 4.31 20.59
CA GLU A 33 -6.78 4.93 21.25
C GLU A 33 -6.39 5.85 22.43
N GLN A 34 -5.28 5.54 23.10
CA GLN A 34 -4.74 6.36 24.20
C GLN A 34 -3.87 7.54 23.72
N SER A 35 -3.50 7.57 22.44
CA SER A 35 -2.67 8.64 21.88
C SER A 35 -3.49 9.90 21.61
N GLY A 36 -2.96 11.06 22.00
CA GLY A 36 -3.55 12.36 21.64
C GLY A 36 -3.36 12.74 20.16
N ASP A 37 -2.56 11.99 19.40
CA ASP A 37 -2.13 12.36 18.04
C ASP A 37 -2.28 11.21 17.02
N VAL A 38 -3.39 10.49 17.09
CA VAL A 38 -3.69 9.34 16.22
C VAL A 38 -3.60 9.67 14.73
N LEU A 39 -4.05 10.87 14.33
CA LEU A 39 -4.05 11.27 12.92
C LEU A 39 -2.62 11.42 12.39
N HIS A 40 -1.71 12.00 13.18
CA HIS A 40 -0.31 12.10 12.83
C HIS A 40 0.35 10.72 12.71
N LEU A 41 0.10 9.82 13.68
CA LEU A 41 0.61 8.45 13.66
C LEU A 41 0.16 7.69 12.41
N ARG A 42 -1.12 7.80 12.04
CA ARG A 42 -1.66 7.20 10.81
C ARG A 42 -1.00 7.76 9.56
N LYS A 43 -0.80 9.09 9.50
CA LYS A 43 -0.11 9.73 8.37
C LYS A 43 1.35 9.26 8.27
N LEU A 44 2.07 9.17 9.39
CA LEU A 44 3.46 8.71 9.44
C LEU A 44 3.59 7.24 9.03
N ASN A 45 2.74 6.36 9.56
CA ASN A 45 2.70 4.95 9.16
C ASN A 45 2.40 4.79 7.66
N ARG A 46 1.56 5.67 7.10
CA ARG A 46 1.27 5.67 5.67
C ARG A 46 2.49 6.08 4.83
N ILE A 47 3.19 7.14 5.23
CA ILE A 47 4.43 7.58 4.57
C ILE A 47 5.46 6.45 4.58
N LEU A 48 5.65 5.77 5.73
CA LEU A 48 6.55 4.63 5.85
C LEU A 48 6.15 3.48 4.91
N SER A 49 4.86 3.19 4.82
CA SER A 49 4.33 2.14 3.93
C SER A 49 4.58 2.47 2.46
N VAL A 50 4.32 3.72 2.04
CA VAL A 50 4.58 4.17 0.66
C VAL A 50 6.08 4.05 0.34
N HIS A 51 6.96 4.59 1.19
CA HIS A 51 8.40 4.51 0.99
C HIS A 51 8.90 3.06 0.89
N ALA A 52 8.48 2.19 1.80
CA ALA A 52 8.90 0.79 1.79
C ALA A 52 8.41 0.05 0.53
N SER A 53 7.15 0.26 0.14
CA SER A 53 6.57 -0.37 -1.05
C SER A 53 7.25 0.10 -2.34
N THR A 54 7.47 1.40 -2.53
CA THR A 54 8.14 1.91 -3.74
C THR A 54 9.62 1.52 -3.80
N ALA A 55 10.31 1.45 -2.65
CA ALA A 55 11.71 1.03 -2.60
C ALA A 55 11.91 -0.43 -3.03
N ILE A 56 10.95 -1.33 -2.75
CA ILE A 56 10.97 -2.72 -3.23
C ILE A 56 10.98 -2.77 -4.77
N GLU A 57 10.24 -1.86 -5.41
CA GLU A 57 10.15 -1.72 -6.88
C GLU A 57 11.34 -0.94 -7.48
N GLY A 58 12.34 -0.57 -6.67
CA GLY A 58 13.57 0.08 -7.12
C GLY A 58 13.59 1.61 -7.07
N ASN A 59 12.57 2.23 -6.46
CA ASN A 59 12.55 3.68 -6.23
C ASN A 59 13.70 4.10 -5.29
N GLN A 60 14.40 5.18 -5.63
CA GLN A 60 15.62 5.61 -4.93
C GLN A 60 15.40 6.77 -3.96
N LEU A 61 14.18 7.28 -3.83
CA LEU A 61 13.90 8.39 -2.91
C LEU A 61 14.04 7.94 -1.46
N THR A 62 14.78 8.73 -0.68
CA THR A 62 14.87 8.53 0.78
C THR A 62 13.52 8.80 1.45
N LEU A 63 13.34 8.28 2.67
CA LEU A 63 12.15 8.56 3.49
C LEU A 63 11.87 10.07 3.64
N GLY A 64 12.91 10.89 3.79
CA GLY A 64 12.78 12.35 3.85
C GLY A 64 12.23 12.94 2.55
N GLN A 65 12.78 12.51 1.41
CA GLN A 65 12.28 12.94 0.09
C GLN A 65 10.85 12.45 -0.17
N VAL A 66 10.50 11.21 0.18
CA VAL A 66 9.12 10.71 0.10
C VAL A 66 8.17 11.58 0.95
N THR A 67 8.59 11.91 2.17
CA THR A 67 7.83 12.80 3.06
C THR A 67 7.64 14.18 2.46
N ASP A 68 8.68 14.73 1.83
CA ASP A 68 8.63 16.04 1.18
C ASP A 68 7.75 16.03 -0.08
N VAL A 69 7.80 14.98 -0.91
CA VAL A 69 6.88 14.76 -2.04
C VAL A 69 5.42 14.76 -1.54
N ILE A 70 5.13 13.98 -0.51
CA ILE A 70 3.77 13.86 0.06
C ILE A 70 3.27 15.19 0.66
N ASN A 71 4.18 16.00 1.21
CA ASN A 71 3.84 17.31 1.76
C ASN A 71 3.89 18.45 0.70
N GLY A 72 4.08 18.13 -0.59
CA GLY A 72 4.08 19.10 -1.68
C GLY A 72 5.30 20.05 -1.67
N LYS A 73 6.39 19.66 -1.03
CA LYS A 73 7.64 20.43 -1.03
C LYS A 73 8.49 20.09 -2.26
N PRO A 74 9.39 21.00 -2.69
CA PRO A 74 10.32 20.71 -3.78
C PRO A 74 11.25 19.54 -3.42
N VAL A 75 11.39 18.57 -4.33
CA VAL A 75 12.27 17.42 -4.18
C VAL A 75 13.10 17.25 -5.44
N TRP A 76 14.42 17.07 -5.26
CA TRP A 76 15.33 16.72 -6.33
C TRP A 76 15.46 15.20 -6.43
N GLY A 77 15.05 14.63 -7.56
CA GLY A 77 15.12 13.20 -7.81
C GLY A 77 14.61 12.85 -9.22
N PRO A 78 14.69 11.57 -9.64
CA PRO A 78 14.15 11.13 -10.91
C PRO A 78 12.65 11.46 -11.00
N PRO A 79 12.17 12.07 -12.11
CA PRO A 79 10.75 12.40 -12.26
C PRO A 79 9.82 11.19 -12.12
N LYS A 80 10.27 10.02 -12.59
CA LYS A 80 9.55 8.75 -12.47
C LYS A 80 9.34 8.38 -10.99
N ASP A 81 10.41 8.38 -10.20
CA ASP A 81 10.37 8.03 -8.78
C ASP A 81 9.46 8.98 -7.97
N ILE A 82 9.48 10.27 -8.30
CA ILE A 82 8.59 11.26 -7.67
C ILE A 82 7.13 10.94 -8.00
N LYS A 83 6.83 10.66 -9.28
CA LYS A 83 5.48 10.33 -9.73
C LYS A 83 4.98 9.00 -9.15
N GLU A 84 5.83 8.00 -9.01
CA GLU A 84 5.51 6.75 -8.30
C GLU A 84 5.07 6.99 -6.86
N VAL A 85 5.80 7.83 -6.12
CA VAL A 85 5.43 8.17 -4.73
C VAL A 85 4.10 8.92 -4.67
N GLN A 86 3.88 9.87 -5.58
CA GLN A 86 2.61 10.60 -5.66
C GLN A 86 1.44 9.67 -5.96
N ASN A 87 1.61 8.77 -6.94
CA ASN A 87 0.61 7.78 -7.33
C ASN A 87 0.33 6.79 -6.20
N ALA A 88 1.37 6.26 -5.56
CA ALA A 88 1.26 5.35 -4.42
C ALA A 88 0.52 6.03 -3.26
N TRP A 89 0.87 7.27 -2.92
CA TRP A 89 0.17 8.05 -1.90
C TRP A 89 -1.32 8.21 -2.21
N HIS A 90 -1.66 8.58 -3.45
CA HIS A 90 -3.04 8.73 -3.90
C HIS A 90 -3.81 7.40 -3.83
N ALA A 91 -3.27 6.33 -4.42
CA ALA A 91 -3.89 5.00 -4.42
C ALA A 91 -4.15 4.49 -3.00
N TYR A 92 -3.20 4.70 -2.09
CA TYR A 92 -3.29 4.26 -0.71
C TYR A 92 -4.39 5.00 0.08
N ASN A 93 -4.63 6.28 -0.23
CA ASN A 93 -5.69 7.07 0.39
C ASN A 93 -7.09 6.64 -0.07
N GLU A 94 -7.24 6.24 -1.33
CA GLU A 94 -8.51 5.76 -1.89
C GLU A 94 -8.84 4.31 -1.48
N MET A 95 -7.81 3.49 -1.22
CA MET A 95 -7.93 2.06 -0.93
C MET A 95 -8.95 1.66 0.16
N PRO A 96 -9.14 2.40 1.28
CA PRO A 96 -10.17 2.07 2.27
C PRO A 96 -11.60 2.07 1.71
N GLY A 97 -11.84 2.76 0.59
CA GLY A 97 -13.14 2.79 -0.09
C GLY A 97 -13.37 1.64 -1.07
N TYR A 98 -12.40 0.73 -1.23
CA TYR A 98 -12.47 -0.34 -2.22
C TYR A 98 -13.02 -1.64 -1.65
N VAL A 99 -13.77 -2.36 -2.49
CA VAL A 99 -14.21 -3.73 -2.26
C VAL A 99 -13.10 -4.67 -2.77
N PRO A 100 -12.43 -5.45 -1.90
CA PRO A 100 -11.26 -6.25 -2.27
C PRO A 100 -11.50 -7.31 -3.36
N TRP A 101 -12.76 -7.69 -3.57
CA TRP A 101 -13.18 -8.71 -4.53
C TRP A 101 -13.79 -8.11 -5.81
N SER A 102 -13.82 -6.78 -5.94
CA SER A 102 -14.31 -6.07 -7.12
C SER A 102 -13.20 -5.92 -8.15
N VAL A 103 -13.45 -6.42 -9.37
CA VAL A 103 -12.54 -6.21 -10.51
C VAL A 103 -12.44 -4.72 -10.84
N ASP A 104 -13.55 -3.98 -10.79
CA ASP A 104 -13.56 -2.56 -11.08
C ASP A 104 -12.69 -1.78 -10.08
N ASP A 105 -12.71 -2.17 -8.80
CA ASP A 105 -11.91 -1.52 -7.75
C ASP A 105 -10.44 -1.88 -7.89
N LEU A 106 -10.14 -3.12 -8.28
CA LEU A 106 -8.78 -3.54 -8.63
C LEU A 106 -8.23 -2.70 -9.79
N LEU A 107 -9.01 -2.52 -10.86
CA LEU A 107 -8.60 -1.73 -12.02
C LEU A 107 -8.46 -0.25 -11.67
N ARG A 108 -9.32 0.31 -10.80
CA ARG A 108 -9.17 1.67 -10.27
C ARG A 108 -7.91 1.84 -9.42
N ALA A 109 -7.62 0.87 -8.54
CA ALA A 109 -6.37 0.86 -7.77
C ALA A 109 -5.14 0.84 -8.68
N HIS A 110 -5.17 -0.03 -9.71
CA HIS A 110 -4.11 -0.12 -10.71
C HIS A 110 -3.95 1.19 -11.49
N ALA A 111 -5.04 1.83 -11.91
CA ALA A 111 -5.02 3.13 -12.58
C ALA A 111 -4.33 4.19 -11.71
N ASN A 112 -4.73 4.31 -10.44
CA ASN A 112 -4.16 5.28 -9.52
C ASN A 112 -2.66 5.04 -9.26
N LEU A 113 -2.22 3.79 -9.19
CA LEU A 113 -0.80 3.45 -8.99
C LEU A 113 0.05 3.75 -10.22
N THR A 114 -0.51 3.59 -11.42
CA THR A 114 0.25 3.59 -12.67
C THR A 114 -0.02 4.78 -13.58
N ASP A 115 -0.81 5.75 -13.10
CA ASP A 115 -1.17 6.97 -13.80
C ASP A 115 0.07 7.67 -14.38
N THR A 116 0.05 7.91 -15.69
CA THR A 116 1.14 8.47 -16.50
C THR A 116 2.50 7.76 -16.41
N LEU A 117 2.57 6.55 -15.86
CA LEU A 117 3.80 5.74 -15.78
C LEU A 117 3.85 4.64 -16.85
N ILE A 118 2.69 4.13 -17.28
CA ILE A 118 2.57 3.07 -18.29
C ILE A 118 1.41 3.33 -19.26
N GLY A 119 1.43 2.67 -20.42
CA GLY A 119 0.35 2.78 -21.42
C GLY A 119 -0.92 1.99 -21.06
N GLU A 120 -0.79 0.86 -20.37
CA GLU A 120 -1.92 0.00 -19.99
C GLU A 120 -2.45 0.30 -18.58
N SER A 121 -2.56 1.58 -18.22
CA SER A 121 -3.05 1.98 -16.90
C SER A 121 -4.55 1.68 -16.73
N GLY A 122 -4.93 1.09 -15.59
CA GLY A 122 -6.33 0.77 -15.28
C GLY A 122 -6.97 -0.36 -16.10
N GLN A 123 -6.18 -1.17 -16.78
CA GLN A 123 -6.67 -2.30 -17.57
C GLN A 123 -5.77 -3.53 -17.39
N PHE A 124 -6.30 -4.70 -17.75
CA PHE A 124 -5.47 -5.90 -17.85
C PHE A 124 -4.54 -5.78 -19.05
N ARG A 125 -3.34 -6.33 -18.90
CA ARG A 125 -2.36 -6.43 -19.99
C ARG A 125 -2.95 -7.14 -21.21
N SER A 126 -2.60 -6.66 -22.40
CA SER A 126 -3.02 -7.26 -23.67
C SER A 126 -2.09 -8.38 -24.16
N GLY A 127 -0.88 -8.51 -23.58
CA GLY A 127 0.17 -9.43 -24.03
C GLY A 127 1.01 -10.06 -22.92
N GLY A 128 1.89 -10.99 -23.32
CA GLY A 128 2.89 -11.66 -22.47
C GLY A 128 4.01 -10.74 -21.99
N VAL A 129 4.71 -11.18 -20.93
CA VAL A 129 6.02 -10.63 -20.51
C VAL A 129 7.11 -11.48 -21.16
#